data_AF-A0A6A3KD75-F1
#
_entry.id   AF-A0A6A3KD75-F1
#
_cell.length_a   1.000
_cell.length_b   1.000
_cell.length_c   1.000
_cell.angle_alpha   90.00
_cell.angle_beta   90.00
_cell.angle_gamma   90.00
#
_symmetry.space_group_name_H-M   'P 1'
#
loop_
_entity.id
_entity.type
_entity.pdbx_description
1 polymer ?
#
loop_
_entity_poly.entity_id
_entity_poly.type
_entity_poly.pdbx_seq_one_letter_code
_entity_poly.pdbx_strand_id
1 'polypeptide(L)'
;MSISSRGALAQGILVSFNALLCAYCLVVSVVIIWQPCSASRLSTDPAEHNAVRTCATSELELFMLAFHLAFAALSLAGALVAYIGHIVLVRITRTMLGVFAAIYAALAIYQVVADHLSSLLGPLELVVSIVTFAVGVPSGVLYERELRCDRQVLPHAFNGVLPSGSSSTSSSHRTVDQQPSAVTSAAVRLAW
;
A
#
# COMPACT_ATOMS: atom_id res chain seq x y z
N MET A 1 -19.33 -4.28 12.97
CA MET A 1 -19.35 -4.05 11.51
C MET A 1 -18.66 -5.25 10.89
N SER A 2 -19.40 -6.12 10.19
CA SER A 2 -18.88 -7.39 9.67
C SER A 2 -18.39 -7.18 8.24
N ILE A 3 -17.08 -7.07 8.04
CA ILE A 3 -16.46 -7.01 6.71
C ILE A 3 -16.60 -8.39 6.06
N SER A 4 -16.92 -8.43 4.76
CA SER A 4 -16.89 -9.66 3.95
C SER A 4 -15.57 -10.42 4.13
N SER A 5 -15.59 -11.76 4.10
CA SER A 5 -14.36 -12.58 4.27
C SER A 5 -13.24 -12.18 3.29
N ARG A 6 -13.62 -11.74 2.08
CA ARG A 6 -12.71 -11.17 1.08
C ARG A 6 -12.14 -9.82 1.49
N GLY A 7 -12.96 -8.93 2.03
CA GLY A 7 -12.53 -7.64 2.54
C GLY A 7 -11.59 -7.78 3.73
N ALA A 8 -11.86 -8.73 4.64
CA ALA A 8 -10.99 -9.02 5.78
C ALA A 8 -9.62 -9.57 5.34
N LEU A 9 -9.60 -10.43 4.33
CA LEU A 9 -8.36 -10.93 3.74
C LEU A 9 -7.58 -9.81 3.04
N ALA A 10 -8.24 -8.98 2.22
CA ALA A 10 -7.59 -7.86 1.54
C ALA A 10 -7.04 -6.81 2.54
N GLN A 11 -7.78 -6.55 3.62
CA GLN A 11 -7.34 -5.72 4.73
C GLN A 11 -6.10 -6.31 5.41
N GLY A 12 -6.13 -7.59 5.76
CA GLY A 12 -5.00 -8.28 6.40
C GLY A 12 -3.74 -8.26 5.53
N ILE A 13 -3.89 -8.51 4.23
CA ILE A 13 -2.78 -8.40 3.26
C ILE A 13 -2.24 -6.99 3.23
N LEU A 14 -3.10 -5.97 3.11
CA LEU A 14 -2.66 -4.57 2.99
C LEU A 14 -1.98 -4.06 4.28
N VAL A 15 -2.50 -4.43 5.46
CA VAL A 15 -1.89 -4.11 6.76
C VAL A 15 -0.52 -4.77 6.88
N SER A 16 -0.45 -6.09 6.63
CA SER A 16 0.79 -6.85 6.75
C SER A 16 1.83 -6.36 5.75
N PHE A 17 1.41 -6.05 4.52
CA PHE A 17 2.28 -5.53 3.49
C PHE A 17 2.89 -4.17 3.86
N ASN A 18 2.08 -3.24 4.35
CA ASN A 18 2.57 -1.94 4.82
C ASN A 18 3.49 -2.08 6.04
N ALA A 19 3.19 -3.00 6.97
CA ALA A 19 4.06 -3.27 8.12
C ALA A 19 5.42 -3.84 7.69
N LEU A 20 5.43 -4.76 6.72
CA LEU A 20 6.67 -5.33 6.16
C LEU A 20 7.47 -4.27 5.38
N LEU A 21 6.82 -3.39 4.62
CA LEU A 21 7.48 -2.26 3.98
C LEU A 21 8.12 -1.31 5.00
N CYS A 22 7.43 -1.03 6.11
CA CYS A 22 7.98 -0.24 7.20
C CYS A 22 9.23 -0.89 7.79
N ALA A 23 9.14 -2.18 8.13
CA ALA A 23 10.27 -2.94 8.64
C ALA A 23 11.44 -2.95 7.66
N TYR A 24 11.20 -3.17 6.37
CA TYR A 24 12.21 -3.09 5.32
C TYR A 24 12.90 -1.71 5.31
N CYS A 25 12.13 -0.62 5.29
CA CYS A 25 12.67 0.73 5.25
C CYS A 25 13.52 1.05 6.49
N LEU A 26 13.09 0.59 7.67
CA LEU A 26 13.86 0.74 8.90
C LEU A 26 15.15 -0.08 8.87
N VAL A 27 15.11 -1.32 8.39
CA VAL A 27 16.31 -2.16 8.26
C VAL A 27 17.33 -1.52 7.32
N VAL A 28 16.89 -1.02 6.15
CA VAL A 28 17.78 -0.31 5.22
C VAL A 28 18.35 0.95 5.88
N SER A 29 17.53 1.73 6.59
CA SER A 29 17.99 2.92 7.32
C SER A 29 19.06 2.57 8.36
N VAL A 30 18.85 1.49 9.12
CA VAL A 30 19.85 0.98 10.09
C VAL A 30 21.13 0.57 9.37
N VAL A 31 21.05 -0.15 8.25
CA VAL A 31 22.22 -0.54 7.46
C VAL A 31 23.00 0.69 6.98
N ILE A 32 22.33 1.73 6.47
CA ILE A 32 22.96 2.98 6.04
C ILE A 32 23.64 3.68 7.22
N ILE A 33 22.97 3.78 8.38
CA ILE A 33 23.54 4.40 9.59
C ILE A 33 24.74 3.59 10.11
N TRP A 34 24.66 2.26 10.02
CA TRP A 34 25.64 1.33 10.57
C TRP A 34 26.80 1.04 9.64
N GLN A 35 26.80 1.53 8.39
CA GLN A 35 27.96 1.50 7.51
C GLN A 35 28.83 2.74 7.80
N PRO A 36 29.83 2.66 8.68
CA PRO A 36 30.70 3.78 8.95
C PRO A 36 31.77 3.73 7.85
N CYS A 37 31.71 4.63 6.88
CA CYS A 37 32.90 4.98 6.09
C CYS A 37 33.56 3.81 5.34
N SER A 38 32.79 2.83 4.86
CA SER A 38 33.33 1.66 4.15
C SER A 38 33.92 1.96 2.76
N ALA A 39 34.03 3.24 2.38
CA ALA A 39 34.81 3.69 1.23
C ALA A 39 36.06 4.50 1.62
N SER A 40 36.48 4.51 2.90
CA SER A 40 37.88 4.82 3.18
C SER A 40 38.72 3.68 2.60
N ARG A 41 39.23 3.91 1.38
CA ARG A 41 40.36 3.18 0.79
C ARG A 41 41.28 2.69 1.91
N LEU A 42 41.66 1.41 1.89
CA LEU A 42 42.83 0.93 2.62
C LEU A 42 44.01 1.79 2.20
N SER A 43 44.22 2.88 2.92
CA SER A 43 45.40 3.72 2.84
C SER A 43 46.40 3.06 3.77
N THR A 44 47.48 2.54 3.20
CA THR A 44 48.61 1.97 3.96
C THR A 44 49.47 3.06 4.58
N ASP A 45 49.00 4.30 4.65
CA ASP A 45 49.75 5.43 5.17
C ASP A 45 49.53 5.59 6.69
N PRO A 46 50.57 5.34 7.53
CA PRO A 46 50.44 5.41 8.98
C PRO A 46 50.13 6.83 9.49
N ALA A 47 50.31 7.88 8.68
CA ALA A 47 49.98 9.25 9.04
C ALA A 47 48.47 9.55 9.10
N GLU A 48 47.62 8.81 8.37
CA GLU A 48 46.17 9.02 8.37
C GLU A 48 45.45 8.43 9.60
N HIS A 49 46.13 7.60 10.40
CA HIS A 49 45.55 6.94 11.56
C HIS A 49 45.35 7.87 12.77
N ASN A 50 45.97 9.05 12.77
CA ASN A 50 45.87 10.03 13.86
C ASN A 50 44.95 11.22 13.54
N ALA A 51 44.44 11.32 12.31
CA ALA A 51 43.39 12.28 12.00
C ALA A 51 42.06 11.68 12.45
N VAL A 52 41.37 12.32 13.39
CA VAL A 52 39.94 12.08 13.62
C VAL A 52 39.24 12.39 12.30
N ARG A 53 39.07 11.38 11.46
CA ARG A 53 38.36 11.48 10.18
C ARG A 53 36.90 11.75 10.54
N THR A 54 36.51 13.03 10.50
CA THR A 54 35.12 13.39 10.23
C THR A 54 34.81 12.86 8.84
N CYS A 55 34.30 11.64 8.81
CA CYS A 55 33.82 11.02 7.61
C CYS A 55 32.59 11.78 7.15
N ALA A 56 32.74 12.57 6.09
CA ALA A 56 31.62 13.26 5.50
C ALA A 56 30.69 12.23 4.86
N THR A 57 29.52 12.01 5.47
CA THR A 57 28.41 11.30 4.84
C THR A 57 28.10 11.94 3.50
N SER A 58 28.00 11.13 2.43
CA SER A 58 27.69 11.68 1.11
C SER A 58 26.25 12.23 1.08
N GLU A 59 26.00 13.27 0.28
CA GLU A 59 24.64 13.81 0.05
C GLU A 59 23.66 12.72 -0.42
N LEU A 60 24.16 11.74 -1.18
CA LEU A 60 23.39 10.60 -1.65
C LEU A 60 22.96 9.66 -0.52
N GLU A 61 23.86 9.33 0.41
CA GLU A 61 23.53 8.50 1.58
C GLU A 61 22.52 9.21 2.50
N LEU A 62 22.68 10.52 2.68
CA LEU A 62 21.78 11.32 3.51
C LEU A 62 20.39 11.41 2.87
N PHE A 63 20.32 11.59 1.55
CA PHE A 63 19.07 11.51 0.78
C PHE A 63 18.42 10.13 0.90
N MET A 64 19.18 9.05 0.69
CA MET A 64 18.66 7.68 0.77
C MET A 64 18.15 7.34 2.17
N LEU A 65 18.85 7.79 3.22
CA LEU A 65 18.44 7.62 4.60
C LEU A 65 17.14 8.38 4.91
N ALA A 66 17.08 9.66 4.57
CA ALA A 66 15.89 10.48 4.79
C ALA A 66 14.68 9.94 4.03
N PHE A 67 14.91 9.47 2.80
CA PHE A 67 13.92 8.82 1.96
C PHE A 67 13.34 7.57 2.63
N HIS A 68 14.19 6.62 3.04
CA HIS A 68 13.75 5.39 3.70
C HIS A 68 13.03 5.66 5.03
N LEU A 69 13.50 6.62 5.85
CA LEU A 69 12.82 6.99 7.09
C LEU A 69 11.44 7.61 6.85
N ALA A 70 11.31 8.50 5.86
CA ALA A 70 10.01 9.06 5.49
C ALA A 70 9.06 7.94 5.05
N PHE A 71 9.52 7.01 4.22
CA PHE A 71 8.68 5.89 3.78
C PHE A 71 8.36 4.88 4.88
N ALA A 72 9.22 4.68 5.86
CA ALA A 72 8.90 3.91 7.06
C ALA A 72 7.72 4.55 7.82
N ALA A 73 7.75 5.87 8.02
CA ALA A 73 6.66 6.58 8.68
C ALA A 73 5.36 6.50 7.87
N LEU A 74 5.42 6.70 6.56
CA LEU A 74 4.25 6.63 5.69
C LEU A 74 3.65 5.21 5.61
N SER A 75 4.47 4.18 5.54
CA SER A 75 4.00 2.79 5.51
C SER A 75 3.39 2.37 6.86
N LEU A 76 3.96 2.82 7.98
CA LEU A 76 3.33 2.63 9.29
C LEU A 76 1.96 3.31 9.37
N ALA A 77 1.87 4.57 8.94
CA ALA A 77 0.59 5.28 8.86
C ALA A 77 -0.39 4.56 7.92
N GLY A 78 0.09 4.05 6.79
CA GLY A 78 -0.68 3.25 5.83
C GLY A 78 -1.26 1.97 6.45
N ALA A 79 -0.47 1.26 7.27
CA ALA A 79 -0.93 0.08 8.00
C ALA A 79 -2.04 0.42 8.99
N LEU A 80 -1.88 1.50 9.77
CA LEU A 80 -2.90 1.96 10.72
C LEU A 80 -4.19 2.38 10.00
N VAL A 81 -4.07 3.09 8.88
CA VAL A 81 -5.20 3.49 8.04
C VAL A 81 -5.95 2.28 7.48
N ALA A 82 -5.22 1.29 6.97
CA ALA A 82 -5.81 0.06 6.45
C ALA A 82 -6.51 -0.73 7.57
N TYR A 83 -5.96 -0.71 8.78
CA TYR A 83 -6.60 -1.31 9.95
C TYR A 83 -7.90 -0.60 10.34
N ILE A 84 -7.92 0.74 10.33
CA ILE A 84 -9.11 1.55 10.63
C ILE A 84 -10.20 1.39 9.56
N GLY A 85 -9.81 1.19 8.29
CA GLY A 85 -10.74 0.96 7.18
C GLY A 85 -11.41 2.22 6.63
N HIS A 86 -10.79 3.40 6.80
CA HIS A 86 -11.35 4.65 6.27
C HIS A 86 -11.09 4.79 4.76
N ILE A 87 -12.16 4.73 3.96
CA ILE A 87 -12.08 4.61 2.50
C ILE A 87 -11.24 5.67 1.78
N VAL A 88 -11.35 6.94 2.20
CA VAL A 88 -10.57 8.04 1.59
C VAL A 88 -9.10 7.89 1.91
N LEU A 89 -8.77 7.49 3.13
CA LEU A 89 -7.38 7.32 3.55
C LEU A 89 -6.78 6.07 2.89
N VAL A 90 -7.54 4.98 2.74
CA VAL A 90 -7.12 3.78 1.99
C VAL A 90 -6.79 4.12 0.53
N ARG A 91 -7.61 4.97 -0.11
CA ARG A 91 -7.34 5.44 -1.48
C ARG A 91 -6.03 6.24 -1.57
N ILE A 92 -5.77 7.12 -0.59
CA ILE A 92 -4.51 7.86 -0.50
C ILE A 92 -3.34 6.89 -0.30
N THR A 93 -3.43 5.95 0.64
CA THR A 93 -2.41 4.91 0.87
C THR A 93 -2.11 4.12 -0.40
N ARG A 94 -3.14 3.73 -1.16
CA ARG A 94 -2.99 3.05 -2.45
C ARG A 94 -2.20 3.89 -3.47
N THR A 95 -2.53 5.16 -3.61
CA THR A 95 -1.78 6.05 -4.52
C THR A 95 -0.33 6.23 -4.08
N MET A 96 -0.07 6.32 -2.78
CA MET A 96 1.28 6.41 -2.23
C MET A 96 2.09 5.14 -2.51
N LEU A 97 1.49 3.95 -2.42
CA LEU A 97 2.16 2.69 -2.80
C LEU A 97 2.55 2.66 -4.28
N GLY A 98 1.71 3.21 -5.17
CA GLY A 98 2.03 3.32 -6.59
C GLY A 98 3.22 4.27 -6.85
N VAL A 99 3.23 5.43 -6.20
CA VAL A 99 4.34 6.39 -6.28
C VAL A 99 5.63 5.77 -5.72
N PHE A 100 5.54 5.08 -4.58
CA PHE A 100 6.66 4.38 -3.98
C PHE A 100 7.28 3.35 -4.92
N ALA A 101 6.46 2.49 -5.53
CA ALA A 101 6.94 1.51 -6.49
C ALA A 101 7.68 2.18 -7.66
N ALA A 102 7.16 3.30 -8.18
CA ALA A 102 7.80 4.05 -9.25
C ALA A 102 9.16 4.64 -8.83
N ILE A 103 9.26 5.19 -7.61
CA ILE A 103 10.52 5.75 -7.12
C ILE A 103 11.57 4.65 -6.89
N TYR A 104 11.19 3.52 -6.28
CA TYR A 104 12.11 2.38 -6.11
C TYR A 104 12.58 1.80 -7.44
N ALA A 105 11.72 1.77 -8.47
CA ALA A 105 12.14 1.39 -9.82
C ALA A 105 13.15 2.39 -10.40
N ALA A 106 12.91 3.70 -10.24
CA ALA A 106 13.83 4.73 -10.70
C ALA A 106 15.19 4.67 -9.98
N LEU A 107 15.18 4.45 -8.66
CA LEU A 107 16.41 4.26 -7.87
C LEU A 107 17.18 3.01 -8.32
N ALA A 108 16.49 1.89 -8.54
CA ALA A 108 17.12 0.68 -9.07
C ALA A 108 17.75 0.92 -10.45
N ILE A 109 17.06 1.61 -11.36
CA ILE A 109 17.61 1.97 -12.68
C ILE A 109 18.83 2.89 -12.53
N TYR A 110 18.73 3.91 -11.67
CA TYR A 110 19.85 4.82 -11.40
C TYR A 110 21.08 4.06 -10.90
N GLN A 111 20.91 3.13 -9.96
CA GLN A 111 22.00 2.32 -9.42
C GLN A 111 22.62 1.38 -10.47
N VAL A 112 21.82 0.85 -11.40
CA VAL A 112 22.32 0.04 -12.52
C VAL A 112 23.11 0.89 -13.53
N VAL A 113 22.64 2.10 -13.85
CA VAL A 113 23.27 2.99 -14.84
C VAL A 113 24.51 3.69 -14.29
N ALA A 114 24.56 3.99 -13.00
CA ALA A 114 25.64 4.74 -12.38
C ALA A 114 26.95 3.95 -12.17
N ASP A 115 27.04 2.69 -12.62
CA ASP A 115 28.22 1.82 -12.45
C ASP A 115 28.77 1.80 -11.01
N HIS A 116 27.91 2.03 -10.01
CA HIS A 116 28.25 1.87 -8.61
C HIS A 116 28.25 0.37 -8.28
N LEU A 117 29.37 -0.25 -8.70
CA LEU A 117 29.76 -1.63 -8.47
C LEU A 117 29.38 -2.12 -7.06
N SER A 118 28.84 -3.34 -7.03
CA SER A 118 28.75 -4.24 -5.86
C SER A 118 27.74 -3.93 -4.75
N SER A 119 26.76 -3.05 -4.97
CA SER A 119 25.68 -2.88 -3.99
C SER A 119 24.49 -3.80 -4.29
N LEU A 120 24.21 -4.75 -3.39
CA LEU A 120 23.02 -5.61 -3.43
C LEU A 120 21.70 -4.81 -3.33
N LEU A 121 21.77 -3.50 -3.06
CA LEU A 121 20.66 -2.61 -2.79
C LEU A 121 19.78 -2.40 -4.03
N GLY A 122 20.35 -2.23 -5.23
CA GLY A 122 19.57 -1.93 -6.45
C GLY A 122 18.64 -3.06 -6.88
N PRO A 123 19.11 -4.31 -6.98
CA PRO A 123 18.24 -5.46 -7.22
C PRO A 123 17.17 -5.63 -6.14
N LEU A 124 17.51 -5.34 -4.87
CA LEU A 124 16.57 -5.42 -3.75
C LEU A 124 15.45 -4.37 -3.88
N GLU A 125 15.81 -3.13 -4.23
CA GLU A 125 14.87 -2.05 -4.48
C GLU A 125 13.93 -2.37 -5.66
N LEU A 126 14.45 -2.99 -6.72
CA LEU A 126 13.65 -3.45 -7.84
C LEU A 126 12.63 -4.53 -7.41
N VAL A 127 13.06 -5.50 -6.61
CA VAL A 127 12.16 -6.53 -6.06
C VAL A 127 11.08 -5.88 -5.21
N VAL A 128 11.43 -4.95 -4.33
CA VAL A 128 10.47 -4.22 -3.50
C VAL A 128 9.48 -3.42 -4.35
N SER A 129 9.95 -2.77 -5.42
CA SER A 129 9.09 -2.09 -6.39
C SER A 129 8.08 -3.05 -7.04
N ILE A 130 8.57 -4.18 -7.58
CA ILE A 130 7.74 -5.18 -8.26
C ILE A 130 6.70 -5.75 -7.29
N VAL A 131 7.10 -6.14 -6.08
CA VAL A 131 6.18 -6.70 -5.08
C VAL A 131 5.16 -5.64 -4.66
N THR A 132 5.56 -4.37 -4.51
CA THR A 132 4.61 -3.29 -4.20
C THR A 132 3.59 -3.10 -5.30
N PHE A 133 4.02 -3.14 -6.56
CA PHE A 133 3.12 -3.00 -7.70
C PHE A 133 2.22 -4.22 -7.90
N ALA A 134 2.74 -5.43 -7.69
CA ALA A 134 2.01 -6.68 -7.93
C ALA A 134 1.09 -7.10 -6.77
N VAL A 135 1.43 -6.72 -5.53
CA VAL A 135 0.70 -7.16 -4.32
C VAL A 135 0.10 -5.97 -3.58
N GLY A 136 0.89 -4.93 -3.31
CA GLY A 136 0.45 -3.76 -2.55
C GLY A 136 -0.67 -2.97 -3.23
N VAL A 137 -0.48 -2.59 -4.49
CA VAL A 137 -1.47 -1.80 -5.23
C VAL A 137 -2.78 -2.60 -5.44
N PRO A 138 -2.76 -3.86 -5.92
CA PRO A 138 -4.00 -4.62 -6.16
C PRO A 138 -4.76 -4.94 -4.88
N SER A 139 -4.06 -5.26 -3.77
CA SER A 139 -4.72 -5.47 -2.47
C SER A 139 -5.45 -4.21 -1.99
N GLY A 140 -4.86 -3.03 -2.19
CA GLY A 140 -5.51 -1.75 -1.96
C GLY A 140 -6.75 -1.52 -2.83
N VAL A 141 -6.71 -1.87 -4.11
CA VAL A 141 -7.89 -1.78 -5.01
C VAL A 141 -9.02 -2.70 -4.55
N LEU A 142 -8.69 -3.95 -4.23
CA LEU A 142 -9.67 -4.93 -3.76
C LEU A 142 -10.30 -4.48 -2.44
N TYR A 143 -9.50 -4.03 -1.48
CA TYR A 143 -10.00 -3.55 -0.20
C TYR A 143 -10.88 -2.29 -0.36
N GLU A 144 -10.46 -1.32 -1.18
CA GLU A 144 -11.27 -0.14 -1.50
C GLU A 144 -12.62 -0.52 -2.13
N ARG A 145 -12.63 -1.50 -3.03
CA ARG A 145 -13.86 -2.01 -3.66
C ARG A 145 -14.79 -2.64 -2.64
N GLU A 146 -14.29 -3.52 -1.78
CA GLU A 146 -15.09 -4.17 -0.73
C GLU A 146 -15.65 -3.15 0.26
N LEU A 147 -14.84 -2.16 0.68
CA LEU A 147 -15.32 -1.05 1.53
C LEU A 147 -16.44 -0.23 0.87
N ARG A 148 -16.37 -0.02 -0.46
CA ARG A 148 -17.45 0.66 -1.20
C ARG A 148 -18.70 -0.21 -1.25
N CYS A 149 -18.56 -1.50 -1.53
CA CYS A 149 -19.69 -2.43 -1.58
C CYS A 149 -20.38 -2.54 -0.22
N ASP A 150 -19.65 -2.71 0.89
CA ASP A 150 -20.23 -2.75 2.24
C ASP A 150 -20.96 -1.44 2.58
N ARG A 151 -20.40 -0.28 2.22
CA ARG A 151 -21.03 1.02 2.45
C ARG A 151 -22.24 1.27 1.53
N GLN A 152 -22.27 0.66 0.34
CA GLN A 152 -23.43 0.61 -0.56
C GLN A 152 -24.51 -0.38 -0.13
N VAL A 153 -24.20 -1.33 0.77
CA VAL A 153 -25.20 -2.22 1.43
C VAL A 153 -25.79 -1.57 2.69
N LEU A 154 -25.04 -0.71 3.39
CA LEU A 154 -25.54 0.09 4.51
C LEU A 154 -26.40 1.37 4.24
N PRO A 155 -26.81 1.81 3.02
CA PRO A 155 -27.63 3.02 2.86
C PRO A 155 -29.07 2.89 3.37
N HIS A 156 -29.57 1.67 3.62
CA HIS A 156 -31.00 1.49 3.90
C HIS A 156 -31.38 1.49 5.39
N ALA A 157 -30.41 1.45 6.31
CA ALA A 157 -30.72 1.49 7.76
C ALA A 157 -30.95 2.91 8.31
N PHE A 158 -30.54 3.96 7.58
CA PHE A 158 -30.70 5.36 8.01
C PHE A 158 -31.89 6.10 7.39
N ASN A 159 -32.60 5.48 6.44
CA ASN A 159 -33.88 6.03 5.95
C ASN A 159 -35.05 5.80 6.94
N GLY A 160 -34.82 5.10 8.06
CA GLY A 160 -35.82 4.84 9.09
C GLY A 160 -35.82 5.81 10.29
N VAL A 161 -34.95 6.83 10.31
CA VAL A 161 -34.78 7.74 11.48
C VAL A 161 -35.15 9.19 11.16
N LEU A 162 -35.84 9.45 10.03
CA LEU A 162 -36.59 10.69 9.90
C LEU A 162 -37.92 10.50 10.63
N PRO A 163 -38.29 11.38 11.60
CA PRO A 163 -39.56 11.26 12.28
C PRO A 163 -40.67 11.37 11.25
N SER A 164 -41.52 10.35 11.21
CA SER A 164 -42.76 10.33 10.44
C SER A 164 -43.61 11.52 10.86
N GLY A 165 -43.53 12.61 10.10
CA GLY A 165 -44.45 13.73 10.24
C GLY A 165 -45.86 13.22 10.03
N SER A 166 -46.60 13.11 11.13
CA SER A 166 -48.04 12.82 11.13
C SER A 166 -48.76 13.90 10.33
N SER A 167 -49.14 13.57 9.10
CA SER A 167 -50.22 14.25 8.40
C SER A 167 -50.99 13.21 7.59
N SER A 168 -52.11 12.82 8.18
CA SER A 168 -53.22 12.15 7.53
C SER A 168 -53.67 12.93 6.30
N THR A 169 -53.65 12.31 5.12
CA THR A 169 -54.80 12.32 4.17
C THR A 169 -54.56 11.39 2.98
N SER A 170 -55.51 10.45 2.80
CA SER A 170 -56.07 9.99 1.52
C SER A 170 -55.21 9.22 0.51
N SER A 171 -55.43 7.90 0.49
CA SER A 171 -55.65 7.05 -0.70
C SER A 171 -54.70 7.18 -1.91
N SER A 172 -53.90 6.13 -2.16
CA SER A 172 -54.06 5.33 -3.38
C SER A 172 -53.21 4.06 -3.29
N HIS A 173 -53.89 2.92 -3.40
CA HIS A 173 -53.32 1.61 -3.70
C HIS A 173 -52.28 1.70 -4.83
N ARG A 174 -51.07 1.20 -4.60
CA ARG A 174 -50.25 0.54 -5.63
C ARG A 174 -49.35 -0.49 -4.96
N THR A 175 -49.88 -1.70 -4.88
CA THR A 175 -49.11 -2.94 -4.83
C THR A 175 -48.17 -2.95 -6.04
N VAL A 176 -46.86 -2.83 -5.79
CA VAL A 176 -45.86 -3.23 -6.79
C VAL A 176 -45.46 -4.64 -6.40
N ASP A 177 -46.12 -5.59 -7.07
CA ASP A 177 -45.86 -7.00 -6.94
C ASP A 177 -44.41 -7.34 -7.28
N GLN A 178 -43.84 -8.21 -6.45
CA GLN A 178 -42.65 -8.98 -6.74
C GLN A 178 -42.77 -9.63 -8.11
N GLN A 179 -41.81 -9.34 -9.00
CA GLN A 179 -41.54 -10.17 -10.16
C GLN A 179 -40.22 -10.92 -9.94
N PRO A 180 -40.26 -12.21 -9.54
CA PRO A 180 -39.09 -13.07 -9.61
C PRO A 180 -38.97 -13.61 -11.04
N SER A 181 -38.07 -13.05 -11.83
CA SER A 181 -37.67 -13.68 -13.10
C SER A 181 -36.72 -14.85 -12.81
N ALA A 182 -37.31 -16.01 -12.56
CA ALA A 182 -36.66 -17.30 -12.72
C ALA A 182 -37.42 -18.09 -13.80
N VAL A 183 -36.83 -18.19 -15.00
CA VAL A 183 -37.06 -19.35 -15.88
C VAL A 183 -35.73 -19.79 -16.48
N THR A 184 -35.55 -21.09 -16.34
CA THR A 184 -34.46 -22.03 -16.56
C THR A 184 -33.97 -22.24 -17.99
N SER A 185 -32.69 -22.61 -18.07
CA SER A 185 -32.03 -23.67 -18.87
C SER A 185 -32.62 -24.12 -20.21
N ALA A 186 -31.81 -23.98 -21.26
CA ALA A 186 -31.75 -24.93 -22.37
C ALA A 186 -30.29 -25.37 -22.57
N ALA A 187 -29.99 -26.61 -22.19
CA ALA A 187 -28.86 -27.38 -22.69
C ALA A 187 -29.32 -28.18 -23.93
N VAL A 188 -28.34 -28.70 -24.69
CA VAL A 188 -28.46 -29.67 -25.82
C VAL A 188 -28.66 -28.95 -27.19
N ARG A 189 -27.78 -29.06 -28.20
CA ARG A 189 -27.17 -30.26 -28.82
C ARG A 189 -25.97 -29.93 -29.72
N LEU A 190 -25.10 -30.94 -29.87
CA LEU A 190 -23.92 -31.09 -30.74
C LEU A 190 -24.18 -31.02 -32.26
N ALA A 191 -23.05 -30.86 -32.96
CA ALA A 191 -22.71 -31.28 -34.33
C ALA A 191 -22.80 -30.20 -35.42
N TRP A 192 -21.64 -29.67 -35.83
CA TRP A 192 -21.13 -29.66 -37.21
C TRP A 192 -19.60 -29.84 -37.16
#